data_AF-A0A8B6CES2-F1
#
_entry.id   AF-A0A8B6CES2-F1
#
_cell.length_a   1.000
_cell.length_b   1.000
_cell.length_c   1.000
_cell.angle_alpha   90.00
_cell.angle_beta   90.00
_cell.angle_gamma   90.00
#
_symmetry.space_group_name_H-M   'P 1'
#
loop_
_entity.id
_entity.type
_entity.pdbx_description
1 polymer ?
#
loop_
_entity_poly.entity_id
_entity_poly.type
_entity_poly.pdbx_seq_one_letter_code
_entity_poly.pdbx_strand_id
1 'polypeptide(L)'
;MFAAGIVYHANVYPNHTVKAFPRDIQYWQIWSILKIPYWQVYGELNLDVLEGSEDTGCTSNSTLWKNDPSISRCPTSDWLPPVIAAIYMMLTNWLLLNIVIAMFSARFNLIMTKSSQKWRYHRHSVVIEYEHKIPSPLNIPFRVLIILFYVMCYLPFYLCNECAEETIQGHGIDEMLQRQREFARVILEEEKDKGLI
;
A
#
# COMPACT_ATOMS: atom_id res chain seq x y z
N MET A 1 -16.76 -0.20 -13.13
CA MET A 1 -15.70 -0.96 -13.83
C MET A 1 -16.27 -2.16 -14.58
N PHE A 2 -16.56 -3.31 -13.93
CA PHE A 2 -17.04 -4.52 -14.64
C PHE A 2 -18.27 -4.29 -15.51
N ALA A 3 -19.31 -3.62 -14.99
CA ALA A 3 -20.53 -3.34 -15.75
C ALA A 3 -20.25 -2.52 -17.02
N ALA A 4 -19.53 -1.40 -16.88
CA ALA A 4 -19.14 -0.56 -18.02
C ALA A 4 -18.28 -1.33 -19.03
N GLY A 5 -17.31 -2.12 -18.55
CA GLY A 5 -16.46 -2.95 -19.40
C GLY A 5 -17.24 -3.97 -20.23
N ILE A 6 -18.23 -4.67 -19.63
CA ILE A 6 -19.09 -5.62 -20.34
C ILE A 6 -19.90 -4.90 -21.41
N VAL A 7 -20.46 -3.73 -21.08
CA VAL A 7 -21.27 -2.95 -22.02
C VAL A 7 -20.42 -2.44 -23.18
N TYR A 8 -19.21 -1.94 -22.94
CA TYR A 8 -18.29 -1.55 -24.02
C TYR A 8 -17.97 -2.74 -24.93
N HIS A 9 -17.54 -3.86 -24.34
CA HIS A 9 -17.13 -5.03 -25.10
C HIS A 9 -18.27 -5.64 -25.93
N ALA A 10 -19.50 -5.60 -25.41
CA ALA A 10 -20.68 -6.12 -26.10
C ALA A 10 -21.12 -5.26 -27.29
N ASN A 11 -20.97 -3.93 -27.22
CA ASN A 11 -21.34 -3.03 -28.31
C ASN A 11 -20.22 -2.91 -29.35
N VAL A 12 -18.98 -2.68 -28.90
CA VAL A 12 -17.81 -2.52 -29.79
C VAL A 12 -17.54 -3.79 -30.61
N TYR A 13 -17.77 -4.97 -30.03
CA TYR A 13 -17.63 -6.25 -30.73
C TYR A 13 -19.01 -6.96 -30.76
N PRO A 14 -19.85 -6.75 -31.77
CA PRO A 14 -21.08 -7.52 -31.89
C PRO A 14 -20.79 -8.95 -32.36
N ASN A 15 -21.57 -9.94 -31.89
CA ASN A 15 -21.52 -11.34 -32.32
C ASN A 15 -20.15 -12.05 -32.20
N HIS A 16 -19.24 -11.52 -31.39
CA HIS A 16 -18.02 -12.22 -31.00
C HIS A 16 -18.31 -13.10 -29.77
N THR A 17 -17.71 -14.28 -29.71
CA THR A 17 -17.85 -15.16 -28.55
C THR A 17 -16.76 -14.85 -27.54
N VAL A 18 -17.14 -14.36 -26.35
CA VAL A 18 -16.19 -14.16 -25.25
C VAL A 18 -15.88 -15.50 -24.59
N LYS A 19 -14.62 -15.92 -24.65
CA LYS A 19 -14.08 -16.96 -23.79
C LYS A 19 -13.36 -16.26 -22.64
N ALA A 20 -14.07 -16.06 -21.52
CA ALA A 20 -13.54 -15.31 -20.38
C ALA A 20 -12.28 -15.96 -19.78
N PHE A 21 -12.24 -17.29 -19.76
CA PHE A 21 -11.15 -18.09 -19.19
C PHE A 21 -10.70 -19.18 -20.19
N PRO A 22 -9.92 -18.82 -21.23
CA PRO A 22 -9.29 -19.82 -22.08
C PRO A 22 -8.18 -20.55 -21.30
N ARG A 23 -7.82 -21.73 -21.80
CA ARG A 23 -6.79 -22.61 -21.19
C ARG A 23 -5.43 -21.91 -21.10
N ASP A 24 -5.10 -21.13 -22.11
CA ASP A 24 -3.88 -20.33 -22.19
C ASP A 24 -4.11 -18.95 -21.58
N ILE A 25 -3.36 -18.64 -20.51
CA ILE A 25 -3.49 -17.39 -19.74
C ILE A 25 -3.21 -16.12 -20.56
N GLN A 26 -2.45 -16.25 -21.65
CA GLN A 26 -2.06 -15.13 -22.51
C GLN A 26 -3.25 -14.54 -23.29
N TYR A 27 -4.34 -15.30 -23.48
CA TYR A 27 -5.52 -14.88 -24.26
C TYR A 27 -6.75 -14.55 -23.40
N TRP A 28 -6.56 -14.25 -22.12
CA TRP A 28 -7.65 -13.93 -21.20
C TRP A 28 -8.38 -12.64 -21.60
N GLN A 29 -9.58 -12.79 -22.16
CA GLN A 29 -10.44 -11.69 -22.58
C GLN A 29 -11.06 -10.93 -21.40
N ILE A 30 -10.99 -11.45 -20.18
CA ILE A 30 -11.41 -10.67 -19.00
C ILE A 30 -10.57 -9.40 -18.81
N TRP A 31 -9.29 -9.44 -19.21
CA TRP A 31 -8.41 -8.27 -19.14
C TRP A 31 -8.78 -7.20 -20.18
N SER A 32 -9.26 -7.57 -21.37
CA SER A 32 -9.72 -6.59 -22.36
C SER A 32 -10.97 -5.85 -21.89
N ILE A 33 -11.84 -6.52 -21.13
CA ILE A 33 -13.05 -5.94 -20.52
C ILE A 33 -12.70 -4.98 -19.37
N LEU A 34 -11.70 -5.33 -18.55
CA LEU A 34 -11.34 -4.56 -17.36
C LEU A 34 -10.39 -3.38 -17.63
N LYS A 35 -9.49 -3.50 -18.60
CA LYS A 35 -8.44 -2.49 -18.84
C LYS A 35 -9.02 -1.13 -19.20
N ILE A 36 -10.01 -1.08 -20.09
CA ILE A 36 -10.58 0.16 -20.62
C ILE A 36 -11.22 1.01 -19.50
N PRO A 37 -12.22 0.50 -18.74
CA PRO A 37 -12.83 1.29 -17.66
C PRO A 37 -11.88 1.54 -16.47
N TYR A 38 -10.78 0.82 -16.36
CA TYR A 38 -9.74 1.08 -15.35
C TYR A 38 -8.90 2.29 -15.73
N TRP A 39 -8.33 2.31 -16.94
CA TRP A 39 -7.51 3.41 -17.45
C TRP A 39 -8.28 4.73 -17.56
N GLN A 40 -9.59 4.65 -17.85
CA GLN A 40 -10.49 5.80 -17.84
C GLN A 40 -10.47 6.56 -16.50
N VAL A 41 -10.40 5.86 -15.36
CA VAL A 41 -10.34 6.52 -14.04
C VAL A 41 -9.07 7.36 -13.88
N TYR A 42 -8.00 7.01 -14.57
CA TYR A 42 -6.73 7.73 -14.58
C TYR A 42 -6.64 8.80 -15.68
N GLY A 43 -7.68 8.97 -16.50
CA GLY A 43 -7.77 9.99 -17.54
C GLY A 43 -7.45 9.51 -18.96
N GLU A 44 -7.16 8.22 -19.16
CA GLU A 44 -6.92 7.65 -20.49
C GLU A 44 -8.21 7.04 -21.05
N LEU A 45 -8.81 7.73 -22.02
CA LEU A 45 -10.17 7.42 -22.49
C LEU A 45 -10.23 6.34 -23.58
N ASN A 46 -9.19 6.22 -24.41
CA ASN A 46 -9.11 5.31 -25.57
C ASN A 46 -10.35 5.40 -26.48
N LEU A 47 -10.70 6.63 -26.88
CA LEU A 47 -11.89 6.93 -27.68
C LEU A 47 -11.86 6.27 -29.06
N ASP A 48 -10.68 6.10 -29.63
CA ASP A 48 -10.42 5.41 -30.89
C ASP A 48 -10.94 3.95 -30.89
N VAL A 49 -10.77 3.25 -29.77
CA VAL A 49 -11.31 1.89 -29.58
C VAL A 49 -12.83 1.92 -29.43
N LEU A 50 -13.37 2.92 -28.69
CA LEU A 50 -14.80 3.02 -28.38
C LEU A 50 -15.64 3.52 -29.56
N GLU A 51 -15.11 4.41 -30.38
CA GLU A 51 -15.75 4.96 -31.59
C GLU A 51 -15.57 4.06 -32.80
N GLY A 52 -14.75 3.01 -32.68
CA GLY A 52 -14.50 2.03 -33.74
C GLY A 52 -13.62 2.54 -34.86
N SER A 53 -12.72 3.50 -34.58
CA SER A 53 -11.77 4.04 -35.55
C SER A 53 -10.38 3.39 -35.47
N GLU A 54 -10.15 2.48 -34.52
CA GLU A 54 -8.91 1.73 -34.38
C GLU A 54 -8.83 0.56 -35.38
N ASP A 55 -8.10 0.75 -36.48
CA ASP A 55 -7.95 -0.23 -37.58
C ASP A 55 -6.60 -0.96 -37.62
N THR A 56 -5.72 -0.76 -36.62
CA THR A 56 -4.37 -1.34 -36.65
C THR A 56 -4.35 -2.81 -36.25
N GLY A 57 -4.09 -3.71 -37.21
CA GLY A 57 -3.79 -5.13 -36.94
C GLY A 57 -4.99 -6.02 -36.61
N CYS A 58 -6.20 -5.60 -36.99
CA CYS A 58 -7.44 -6.34 -36.75
C CYS A 58 -8.03 -6.93 -38.04
N THR A 59 -8.99 -7.85 -37.93
CA THR A 59 -9.73 -8.38 -39.09
C THR A 59 -11.25 -8.32 -38.91
N SER A 60 -11.96 -7.97 -39.98
CA SER A 60 -13.44 -8.02 -40.04
C SER A 60 -13.97 -9.40 -40.43
N ASN A 61 -13.12 -10.30 -40.94
CA ASN A 61 -13.55 -11.60 -41.44
C ASN A 61 -13.85 -12.58 -40.30
N SER A 62 -15.12 -13.01 -40.23
CA SER A 62 -15.62 -13.88 -39.15
C SER A 62 -14.98 -15.25 -39.03
N THR A 63 -14.36 -15.77 -40.08
CA THR A 63 -13.68 -17.07 -40.03
C THR A 63 -12.30 -16.98 -39.42
N LEU A 64 -11.61 -15.84 -39.57
CA LEU A 64 -10.23 -15.66 -39.10
C LEU A 64 -10.17 -15.50 -37.58
N TRP A 65 -10.90 -14.56 -37.00
CA TRP A 65 -10.89 -14.30 -35.55
C TRP A 65 -11.62 -15.36 -34.71
N LYS A 66 -12.44 -16.23 -35.32
CA LYS A 66 -13.06 -17.38 -34.62
C LYS A 66 -12.11 -18.55 -34.47
N ASN A 67 -11.28 -18.78 -35.48
CA ASN A 67 -10.41 -19.95 -35.57
C ASN A 67 -9.07 -19.70 -34.88
N ASP A 68 -8.59 -18.47 -34.89
CA ASP A 68 -7.31 -18.08 -34.29
C ASP A 68 -7.52 -17.06 -33.15
N PRO A 69 -7.21 -17.41 -31.88
CA PRO A 69 -7.32 -16.49 -30.75
C PRO A 69 -6.28 -15.36 -30.74
N SER A 70 -5.24 -15.43 -31.58
CA SER A 70 -4.24 -14.37 -31.72
C SER A 70 -4.71 -13.19 -32.57
N ILE A 71 -5.75 -13.40 -33.38
CA ILE A 71 -6.28 -12.38 -34.29
C ILE A 71 -7.46 -11.66 -33.63
N SER A 72 -7.33 -10.35 -33.45
CA SER A 72 -8.40 -9.51 -32.90
C SER A 72 -9.42 -9.11 -33.98
N ARG A 73 -10.68 -9.00 -33.57
CA ARG A 73 -11.76 -8.42 -34.40
C ARG A 73 -11.62 -6.90 -34.39
N CYS A 74 -11.87 -6.24 -35.53
CA CYS A 74 -11.93 -4.77 -35.57
C CYS A 74 -13.14 -4.25 -34.77
N PRO A 75 -12.98 -3.13 -34.03
CA PRO A 75 -14.08 -2.50 -33.32
C PRO A 75 -15.12 -1.97 -34.30
N THR A 76 -16.39 -2.02 -33.91
CA THR A 76 -17.51 -1.49 -34.70
C THR A 76 -17.87 -0.11 -34.18
N SER A 77 -18.12 0.83 -35.09
CA SER A 77 -18.50 2.19 -34.73
C SER A 77 -19.94 2.24 -34.21
N ASP A 78 -20.09 2.63 -32.94
CA ASP A 78 -21.38 2.84 -32.28
C ASP A 78 -21.32 4.12 -31.40
N TRP A 79 -22.46 4.79 -31.27
CA TRP A 79 -22.57 6.03 -30.47
C TRP A 79 -22.73 5.77 -28.96
N LEU A 80 -23.15 4.56 -28.57
CA LEU A 80 -23.45 4.23 -27.18
C LEU A 80 -22.20 4.13 -26.28
N PRO A 81 -21.11 3.44 -26.70
CA PRO A 81 -19.89 3.36 -25.88
C PRO A 81 -19.32 4.71 -25.42
N PRO A 82 -19.13 5.74 -26.29
CA PRO A 82 -18.59 7.02 -25.85
C PRO A 82 -19.54 7.78 -24.90
N VAL A 83 -20.86 7.66 -25.08
CA VAL A 83 -21.85 8.25 -24.15
C VAL A 83 -21.76 7.62 -22.76
N ILE A 84 -21.66 6.29 -22.69
CA ILE A 84 -21.49 5.57 -21.42
C ILE A 84 -20.15 5.94 -20.78
N ALA A 85 -19.08 6.12 -21.57
CA ALA A 85 -17.80 6.59 -21.08
C ALA A 85 -17.88 7.98 -20.45
N ALA A 86 -18.61 8.93 -21.05
CA ALA A 86 -18.83 10.25 -20.47
C ALA A 86 -19.56 10.17 -19.11
N ILE A 87 -20.63 9.36 -19.02
CA ILE A 87 -21.38 9.17 -17.77
C ILE A 87 -20.51 8.48 -16.71
N TYR A 88 -19.74 7.46 -17.10
CA TYR A 88 -18.84 6.74 -16.20
C TYR A 88 -17.77 7.68 -15.63
N MET A 89 -17.12 8.48 -16.49
CA MET A 89 -16.14 9.48 -16.09
C MET A 89 -16.73 10.53 -15.15
N MET A 90 -17.96 10.98 -15.41
CA MET A 90 -18.64 11.93 -14.53
C MET A 90 -18.89 11.33 -13.13
N LEU A 91 -19.33 10.08 -13.06
CA LEU A 91 -19.56 9.39 -11.79
C LEU A 91 -18.25 9.15 -11.03
N THR A 92 -17.17 8.74 -11.70
CA THR A 92 -15.88 8.52 -11.03
C THR A 92 -15.27 9.84 -10.57
N ASN A 93 -15.39 10.91 -11.35
CA ASN A 93 -14.81 12.20 -10.99
C ASN A 93 -15.62 12.94 -9.91
N TRP A 94 -16.95 12.91 -9.97
CA TRP A 94 -17.79 13.67 -9.02
C TRP A 94 -18.40 12.85 -7.89
N LEU A 95 -18.67 11.56 -8.08
CA LEU A 95 -19.20 10.76 -6.98
C LEU A 95 -18.06 10.16 -6.16
N LEU A 96 -17.11 9.49 -6.83
CA LEU A 96 -16.10 8.71 -6.14
C LEU A 96 -15.08 9.60 -5.41
N LEU A 97 -14.50 10.59 -6.09
CA LEU A 97 -13.51 11.49 -5.46
C LEU A 97 -14.13 12.28 -4.31
N ASN A 98 -15.34 12.83 -4.48
CA ASN A 98 -15.99 13.61 -3.43
C ASN A 98 -16.28 12.76 -2.18
N ILE A 99 -16.70 11.51 -2.35
CA ILE A 99 -16.92 10.60 -1.22
C ILE A 99 -15.58 10.19 -0.57
N VAL A 100 -14.55 9.89 -1.35
CA VAL A 100 -13.22 9.52 -0.82
C VAL A 100 -12.60 10.68 -0.04
N ILE A 101 -12.65 11.90 -0.56
CA ILE A 101 -12.16 13.09 0.13
C ILE A 101 -12.94 13.33 1.43
N ALA A 102 -14.26 13.17 1.42
CA ALA A 102 -15.09 13.32 2.62
C ALA A 102 -14.75 12.28 3.71
N MET A 103 -14.61 11.01 3.34
CA MET A 103 -14.19 9.96 4.27
C MET A 103 -12.78 10.22 4.81
N PHE A 104 -11.86 10.61 3.94
CA PHE A 104 -10.49 10.92 4.34
C PHE A 104 -10.45 12.10 5.31
N SER A 105 -11.15 13.19 5.03
CA SER A 105 -11.24 14.36 5.93
C SER A 105 -11.80 13.98 7.30
N ALA A 106 -12.91 13.22 7.33
CA ALA A 106 -13.53 12.78 8.57
C ALA A 106 -12.60 11.88 9.41
N ARG A 107 -11.91 10.93 8.78
CA ARG A 107 -10.97 10.03 9.45
C ARG A 107 -9.66 10.73 9.83
N PHE A 108 -9.19 11.65 9.01
CA PHE A 108 -7.99 12.43 9.28
C PHE A 108 -8.13 13.21 10.59
N ASN A 109 -9.28 13.87 10.81
CA ASN A 109 -9.53 14.60 12.06
C ASN A 109 -9.46 13.70 13.30
N LEU A 110 -10.03 12.49 13.21
CA LEU A 110 -9.99 11.50 14.30
C LEU A 110 -8.57 10.95 14.52
N ILE A 111 -7.86 10.61 13.44
CA ILE A 111 -6.54 9.98 13.52
C ILE A 111 -5.47 10.99 13.92
N MET A 112 -5.56 12.25 13.48
CA MET A 112 -4.59 13.30 13.76
C MET A 112 -4.41 13.52 15.27
N THR A 113 -5.50 13.52 16.04
CA THR A 113 -5.44 13.69 17.50
C THR A 113 -4.69 12.54 18.18
N LYS A 114 -5.03 11.29 17.84
CA LYS A 114 -4.35 10.09 18.38
C LYS A 114 -2.90 9.98 17.93
N SER A 115 -2.64 10.27 16.64
CA SER A 115 -1.29 10.25 16.07
C SER A 115 -0.40 11.31 16.72
N SER A 116 -0.94 12.49 17.03
CA SER A 116 -0.19 13.53 17.74
C SER A 116 0.25 13.10 19.15
N GLN A 117 -0.61 12.38 19.89
CA GLN A 117 -0.26 11.82 21.20
C GLN A 117 0.84 10.75 21.07
N LYS A 118 0.69 9.84 20.10
CA LYS A 118 1.70 8.81 19.81
C LYS A 118 3.03 9.40 19.36
N TRP A 119 3.02 10.44 18.53
CA TRP A 119 4.21 11.18 18.12
C TRP A 119 4.92 11.83 19.31
N ARG A 120 4.18 12.46 20.23
CA ARG A 120 4.76 13.06 21.45
C ARG A 120 5.39 12.01 22.34
N TYR A 121 4.77 10.83 22.48
CA TYR A 121 5.35 9.70 23.21
C TYR A 121 6.64 9.21 22.57
N HIS A 122 6.62 8.93 21.26
CA HIS A 122 7.83 8.51 20.54
C HIS A 122 8.94 9.56 20.63
N ARG A 123 8.61 10.84 20.49
CA ARG A 123 9.58 11.93 20.63
C ARG A 123 10.19 11.97 22.01
N HIS A 124 9.40 11.80 23.07
CA HIS A 124 9.89 11.77 24.44
C HIS A 124 10.80 10.56 24.70
N SER A 125 10.40 9.37 24.22
CA SER A 125 11.21 8.15 24.31
C SER A 125 12.57 8.32 23.62
N VAL A 126 12.59 8.93 22.43
CA VAL A 126 13.83 9.22 21.70
C VAL A 126 14.69 10.21 22.48
N VAL A 127 14.13 11.30 22.99
CA VAL A 127 14.91 12.30 23.74
C VAL A 127 15.58 11.70 24.97
N ILE A 128 14.86 10.90 25.77
CA ILE A 128 15.43 10.19 26.94
C ILE A 128 16.55 9.23 26.51
N GLU A 129 16.34 8.49 25.42
CA GLU A 129 17.34 7.56 24.92
C GLU A 129 18.63 8.27 24.46
N TYR A 130 18.52 9.47 23.91
CA TYR A 130 19.66 10.26 23.44
C TYR A 130 20.33 11.10 24.53
N GLU A 131 19.68 11.36 25.67
CA GLU A 131 20.25 12.14 26.79
C GLU A 131 21.57 11.55 27.30
N HIS A 132 21.69 10.22 27.33
CA HIS A 132 22.88 9.51 27.81
C HIS A 132 23.78 9.00 26.67
N LYS A 133 23.44 9.28 25.40
CA LYS A 133 24.21 8.84 24.24
C LYS A 133 25.08 9.97 23.69
N ILE A 134 26.29 9.61 23.31
CA ILE A 134 27.21 10.54 22.65
C ILE A 134 26.64 10.92 21.29
N PRO A 135 26.64 12.22 20.94
CA PRO A 135 26.10 12.69 19.66
C PRO A 135 26.81 12.03 18.46
N SER A 136 26.05 11.70 17.41
CA SER A 136 26.63 11.36 16.11
C SER A 136 27.41 12.58 15.57
N PRO A 137 28.62 12.43 14.99
CA PRO A 137 29.23 11.22 14.43
C PRO A 137 30.20 10.45 15.35
N LEU A 138 30.45 10.92 16.57
CA LEU A 138 31.47 10.36 17.47
C LEU A 138 31.01 9.07 18.20
N ASN A 139 29.73 8.73 18.11
CA ASN A 139 29.14 7.52 18.71
C ASN A 139 29.84 6.22 18.26
N ILE A 140 30.18 6.09 16.97
CA ILE A 140 30.82 4.89 16.43
C ILE A 140 32.27 4.74 16.91
N PRO A 141 33.17 5.73 16.73
CA PRO A 141 34.55 5.59 17.19
C PRO A 141 34.64 5.45 18.72
N PHE A 142 33.79 6.14 19.49
CA PHE A 142 33.82 6.04 20.95
C PHE A 142 33.33 4.69 21.46
N ARG A 143 32.30 4.09 20.83
CA ARG A 143 31.89 2.71 21.15
C ARG A 143 32.99 1.70 20.87
N VAL A 144 33.71 1.85 19.76
CA VAL A 144 34.85 0.98 19.42
C VAL A 144 35.95 1.12 20.47
N LEU A 145 36.29 2.35 20.91
CA LEU A 145 37.28 2.58 21.96
C LEU A 145 36.87 1.98 23.31
N ILE A 146 35.59 2.12 23.72
CA ILE A 146 35.09 1.48 24.95
C ILE A 146 35.21 -0.04 24.83
N ILE A 147 34.79 -0.64 23.71
CA ILE A 147 34.86 -2.10 23.53
C ILE A 147 36.32 -2.58 23.54
N LEU A 148 37.23 -1.86 22.90
CA LEU A 148 38.66 -2.19 22.92
C LEU A 148 39.26 -2.07 24.32
N PHE A 149 38.94 -1.00 25.06
CA PHE A 149 39.37 -0.85 26.45
C PHE A 149 38.78 -1.94 27.35
N TYR A 150 37.50 -2.27 27.15
CA TYR A 150 36.85 -3.38 27.85
C TYR A 150 37.57 -4.67 27.52
N VAL A 151 37.74 -5.08 26.26
CA VAL A 151 38.47 -6.31 25.90
C VAL A 151 39.90 -6.33 26.44
N MET A 152 40.63 -5.21 26.40
CA MET A 152 42.01 -5.10 26.90
C MET A 152 42.11 -5.16 28.42
N CYS A 153 41.12 -4.65 29.16
CA CYS A 153 41.09 -4.66 30.63
C CYS A 153 40.38 -5.91 31.18
N TYR A 154 39.43 -6.47 30.44
CA TYR A 154 38.59 -7.61 30.81
C TYR A 154 39.24 -8.95 30.47
N LEU A 155 40.13 -9.07 29.47
CA LEU A 155 40.94 -10.30 29.27
C LEU A 155 41.90 -10.59 30.44
N PRO A 156 42.69 -9.63 30.94
CA PRO A 156 43.53 -9.87 32.13
C PRO A 156 42.69 -10.03 33.40
N PHE A 157 41.48 -9.46 33.45
CA PHE A 157 40.54 -9.67 34.55
C PHE A 157 39.87 -11.06 34.50
N TYR A 158 39.46 -11.59 33.35
CA TYR A 158 38.87 -12.94 33.22
C TYR A 158 39.84 -14.08 33.56
N LEU A 159 41.14 -13.87 33.33
CA LEU A 159 42.20 -14.79 33.78
C LEU A 159 42.48 -14.63 35.30
N CYS A 160 41.95 -13.59 35.95
CA CYS A 160 42.17 -13.27 37.37
C CYS A 160 40.91 -13.39 38.26
N ASN A 161 39.70 -13.55 37.72
CA ASN A 161 38.46 -13.42 38.48
C ASN A 161 37.64 -14.71 38.62
N GLU A 162 38.15 -15.62 39.44
CA GLU A 162 37.31 -16.48 40.30
C GLU A 162 36.90 -15.75 41.60
N CYS A 163 37.06 -14.42 41.67
CA CYS A 163 36.81 -13.58 42.86
C CYS A 163 36.12 -12.24 42.50
N ALA A 164 34.80 -12.21 42.28
CA ALA A 164 33.92 -11.09 42.69
C ALA A 164 32.52 -11.32 42.15
N GLU A 165 31.68 -11.83 43.03
CA GLU A 165 30.28 -12.10 42.89
C GLU A 165 29.44 -10.81 43.04
N GLU A 166 28.40 -10.70 42.20
CA GLU A 166 27.10 -10.05 42.42
C GLU A 166 26.88 -8.50 42.39
N THR A 167 25.88 -8.16 41.54
CA THR A 167 24.81 -7.15 41.70
C THR A 167 25.12 -5.65 41.62
N ILE A 168 25.14 -5.05 40.41
CA ILE A 168 24.64 -3.67 40.18
C ILE A 168 23.87 -3.49 38.84
N GLN A 169 23.54 -4.57 38.09
CA GLN A 169 22.91 -4.41 36.76
C GLN A 169 21.57 -5.12 36.59
N GLY A 170 20.82 -5.30 37.68
CA GLY A 170 19.43 -5.76 37.65
C GLY A 170 18.42 -4.65 38.00
N HIS A 171 18.75 -3.77 38.94
CA HIS A 171 17.71 -2.96 39.59
C HIS A 171 17.13 -1.83 38.71
N GLY A 172 17.94 -1.20 37.85
CA GLY A 172 17.47 -0.09 37.00
C GLY A 172 16.75 -0.52 35.71
N ILE A 173 17.05 -1.71 35.20
CA ILE A 173 16.44 -2.24 33.96
C ILE A 173 15.04 -2.78 34.27
N ASP A 174 14.85 -3.42 35.44
CA ASP A 174 13.55 -3.91 35.88
C ASP A 174 12.57 -2.77 36.19
N GLU A 175 13.02 -1.66 36.79
CA GLU A 175 12.17 -0.48 37.00
C GLU A 175 11.75 0.19 35.67
N MET A 176 12.66 0.28 34.69
CA MET A 176 12.32 0.81 33.36
C MET A 176 11.35 -0.11 32.61
N LEU A 177 11.56 -1.42 32.68
CA LEU A 177 10.67 -2.42 32.06
C LEU A 177 9.29 -2.41 32.71
N GLN A 178 9.23 -2.20 34.02
CA GLN A 178 7.98 -2.10 34.78
C GLN A 178 7.22 -0.80 34.47
N ARG A 179 7.90 0.34 34.36
CA ARG A 179 7.29 1.60 33.88
C ARG A 179 6.78 1.49 32.45
N GLN A 180 7.51 0.81 31.55
CA GLN A 180 7.04 0.56 30.18
C GLN A 180 5.79 -0.32 30.16
N ARG A 181 5.70 -1.36 31.01
CA ARG A 181 4.50 -2.20 31.14
C ARG A 181 3.30 -1.45 31.73
N GLU A 182 3.53 -0.57 32.70
CA GLU A 182 2.45 0.25 33.27
C GLU A 182 1.96 1.30 32.27
N PHE A 183 2.86 1.97 31.55
CA PHE A 183 2.49 2.87 30.46
C PHE A 183 1.72 2.15 29.35
N ALA A 184 2.15 0.95 28.96
CA ALA A 184 1.42 0.13 27.99
C ALA A 184 0.02 -0.24 28.50
N ARG A 185 -0.14 -0.53 29.81
CA ARG A 185 -1.45 -0.76 30.41
C ARG A 185 -2.35 0.48 30.37
N VAL A 186 -1.83 1.66 30.71
CA VAL A 186 -2.61 2.91 30.66
C VAL A 186 -3.06 3.23 29.24
N ILE A 187 -2.20 3.05 28.24
CA ILE A 187 -2.57 3.27 26.84
C ILE A 187 -3.66 2.29 26.39
N LEU A 188 -3.57 1.02 26.80
CA LEU A 188 -4.58 0.01 26.49
C LEU A 188 -5.93 0.30 27.18
N GLU A 189 -5.93 0.79 28.41
CA GLU A 189 -7.14 1.24 29.12
C GLU A 189 -7.75 2.47 28.44
N GLU A 190 -6.92 3.45 28.04
CA GLU A 190 -7.37 4.63 27.31
C GLU A 190 -7.91 4.29 25.91
N GLU A 191 -7.43 3.20 25.30
CA GLU A 191 -7.93 2.68 24.02
C GLU A 191 -9.26 1.91 24.19
N LYS A 192 -9.44 1.21 25.31
CA LYS A 192 -10.67 0.50 25.70
C LYS A 192 -11.80 1.47 26.06
N ASP A 193 -11.50 2.55 26.79
CA ASP A 193 -12.49 3.58 27.15
C ASP A 193 -12.97 4.39 25.95
N LYS A 194 -12.16 4.47 24.89
CA LYS A 194 -12.51 5.10 23.61
C LYS A 194 -13.25 4.14 22.65
N GLY A 195 -13.56 2.91 23.08
CA GLY A 195 -14.36 1.93 22.34
C GLY A 195 -13.73 1.48 21.01
N LEU A 196 -12.39 1.39 20.95
CA LEU A 196 -11.66 1.01 19.74
C LEU A 196 -11.16 -0.45 19.72
N ILE A 197 -11.57 -1.24 20.72
CA ILE A 197 -11.37 -2.69 20.78
C ILE A 197 -12.72 -3.34 21.12
#